data_AF-A0A1F4U872-F1
#
_entry.id   AF-A0A1F4U872-F1
#
_cell.length_a   1.000
_cell.length_b   1.000
_cell.length_c   1.000
_cell.angle_alpha   90.00
_cell.angle_beta   90.00
_cell.angle_gamma   90.00
#
_symmetry.space_group_name_H-M   'P 1'
#
loop_
_entity.id
_entity.type
_entity.pdbx_description
1 polymer ?
#
loop_
_entity_poly.entity_id
_entity_poly.type
_entity_poly.pdbx_seq_one_letter_code
_entity_poly.pdbx_strand_id
1 'polypeptide(L)'
;MPSKRKGPTGVGYTFESELNLKETNIAIPDLGGRIELKTTRSNSKSFVTLFTFNKSVWQIHPKKVIEKYGYFDENKRHCLYVTVGFETPNNQGLLLDMDRTNKNLQLKDTSGLLLGNWKMSHIIAKFLSKMGRLIVVFSDTRKKKPGMEEFFYKSAYLLENPSDDNFVVAIRKKSAYVDIRMYLRPNGSVRNHGTGFRVYEKDLELLYENKAALI
;
A
#
# COMPACT_ATOMS: atom_id res chain seq x y z
N MET A 1 13.33 12.46 -19.77
CA MET A 1 14.40 11.47 -19.56
C MET A 1 13.94 10.10 -20.04
N PRO A 2 14.70 9.37 -20.86
CA PRO A 2 14.33 8.01 -21.26
C PRO A 2 14.42 7.03 -20.09
N SER A 3 13.50 6.06 -20.03
CA SER A 3 13.51 5.06 -18.97
C SER A 3 14.76 4.18 -19.02
N LYS A 4 15.42 4.02 -17.88
CA LYS A 4 16.58 3.14 -17.70
C LYS A 4 16.21 1.69 -17.35
N ARG A 5 14.93 1.40 -17.08
CA ARG A 5 14.43 0.06 -16.71
C ARG A 5 13.01 -0.16 -17.25
N LYS A 6 12.75 -1.33 -17.83
CA LYS A 6 11.41 -1.68 -18.32
C LYS A 6 10.45 -1.96 -17.16
N GLY A 7 9.18 -1.59 -17.34
CA GLY A 7 8.10 -1.94 -16.42
C GLY A 7 7.78 -0.88 -15.36
N PRO A 8 6.92 -1.22 -14.38
CA PRO A 8 6.36 -0.26 -13.43
C PRO A 8 7.42 0.50 -12.63
N THR A 9 8.51 -0.17 -12.26
CA THR A 9 9.61 0.38 -11.45
C THR A 9 10.56 1.29 -12.22
N GLY A 10 10.40 1.41 -13.54
CA GLY A 10 11.26 2.24 -14.39
C GLY A 10 11.29 3.71 -14.00
N VAL A 11 10.16 4.26 -13.53
CA VAL A 11 10.05 5.68 -13.17
C VAL A 11 10.92 6.05 -11.98
N GLY A 12 10.95 5.20 -10.93
CA GLY A 12 11.78 5.40 -9.74
C GLY A 12 13.24 5.11 -10.03
N TYR A 13 13.53 3.96 -10.64
CA TYR A 13 14.90 3.57 -10.99
C TYR A 13 15.60 4.62 -11.86
N THR A 14 14.89 5.19 -12.83
CA THR A 14 15.43 6.25 -13.68
C THR A 14 15.76 7.49 -12.85
N PHE A 15 14.87 7.93 -11.97
CA PHE A 15 15.07 9.12 -11.13
C PHE A 15 16.25 8.94 -10.16
N GLU A 16 16.29 7.83 -9.43
CA GLU A 16 17.37 7.49 -8.50
C GLU A 16 18.74 7.45 -9.20
N SER A 17 18.78 6.85 -10.40
CA SER A 17 20.01 6.78 -11.21
C SER A 17 20.51 8.16 -11.62
N GLU A 18 19.63 9.13 -11.86
CA GLU A 18 20.01 10.51 -12.20
C GLU A 18 20.52 11.30 -10.99
N LEU A 19 20.06 10.93 -9.78
CA LEU A 19 20.58 11.45 -8.53
C LEU A 19 21.84 10.73 -8.02
N ASN A 20 22.37 9.76 -8.79
CA ASN A 20 23.48 8.89 -8.39
C ASN A 20 23.22 8.16 -7.05
N LEU A 21 21.95 7.90 -6.73
CA LEU A 21 21.58 7.08 -5.58
C LEU A 21 21.78 5.60 -5.96
N LYS A 22 22.51 4.85 -5.13
CA LYS A 22 22.65 3.40 -5.30
C LYS A 22 21.48 2.70 -4.62
N GLU A 23 20.86 1.73 -5.30
CA GLU A 23 19.84 0.86 -4.68
C GLU A 23 20.45 0.21 -3.41
N THR A 24 19.80 0.43 -2.26
CA THR A 24 20.17 -0.25 -1.02
C THR A 24 19.05 -1.22 -0.63
N ASN A 25 19.40 -2.43 -0.18
CA ASN A 25 18.42 -3.39 0.33
C ASN A 25 18.09 -3.17 1.82
N ILE A 26 18.51 -2.05 2.40
CA ILE A 26 18.33 -1.75 3.81
C ILE A 26 16.97 -1.07 3.96
N ALA A 27 16.15 -1.53 4.89
CA ALA A 27 14.83 -0.95 5.18
C ALA A 27 14.93 0.34 6.01
N ILE A 28 15.75 1.29 5.55
CA ILE A 28 15.88 2.64 6.08
C ILE A 28 15.47 3.64 5.00
N PRO A 29 14.95 4.82 5.38
CA PRO A 29 14.61 5.85 4.41
C PRO A 29 15.81 6.22 3.51
N ASP A 30 15.53 6.42 2.22
CA ASP A 30 16.56 6.50 1.15
C ASP A 30 17.60 7.60 1.37
N LEU A 31 17.17 8.81 1.73
CA LEU A 31 18.05 9.96 1.87
C LEU A 31 18.52 10.09 3.33
N GLY A 32 19.79 9.76 3.55
CA GLY A 32 20.48 9.89 4.84
C GLY A 32 19.87 9.06 5.97
N GLY A 33 19.08 8.02 5.64
CA GLY A 33 18.37 7.20 6.64
C GLY A 33 17.17 7.90 7.27
N ARG A 34 16.71 9.04 6.73
CA ARG A 34 15.70 9.91 7.37
C ARG A 34 14.51 10.28 6.49
N ILE A 35 14.67 10.30 5.16
CA ILE A 35 13.61 10.67 4.22
C ILE A 35 13.46 9.58 3.16
N GLU A 36 12.26 9.05 3.01
CA GLU A 36 11.92 8.10 1.95
C GLU A 36 11.77 8.89 0.63
N LEU A 37 12.14 8.29 -0.50
CA LEU A 37 11.95 8.85 -1.83
C LEU A 37 11.00 7.95 -2.62
N LYS A 38 9.90 8.51 -3.14
CA LYS A 38 9.02 7.81 -4.07
C LYS A 38 8.79 8.61 -5.32
N THR A 39 8.85 7.92 -6.44
CA THR A 39 8.55 8.50 -7.75
C THR A 39 7.29 7.86 -8.30
N THR A 40 6.31 8.65 -8.71
CA THR A 40 5.02 8.19 -9.22
C THR A 40 4.66 8.84 -10.55
N ARG A 41 3.84 8.16 -11.34
CA ARG A 41 3.26 8.71 -12.57
C ARG A 41 2.01 9.53 -12.18
N SER A 42 1.87 10.76 -12.68
CA SER A 42 0.83 11.72 -12.25
C SER A 42 -0.63 11.22 -12.29
N ASN A 43 -0.93 10.22 -13.12
CA ASN A 43 -2.26 9.62 -13.26
C ASN A 43 -2.26 8.11 -12.97
N SER A 44 -1.30 7.64 -12.18
CA SER A 44 -1.18 6.24 -11.81
C SER A 44 -2.40 5.79 -11.01
N LYS A 45 -3.09 4.75 -11.48
CA LYS A 45 -4.05 3.98 -10.67
C LYS A 45 -3.36 2.85 -9.88
N SER A 46 -2.04 2.88 -9.82
CA SER A 46 -1.27 1.88 -9.09
C SER A 46 -1.36 2.15 -7.59
N PHE A 47 -1.15 1.11 -6.81
CA PHE A 47 -1.10 1.19 -5.36
C PHE A 47 0.35 1.16 -4.87
N VAL A 48 0.71 2.10 -3.99
CA VAL A 48 1.90 1.98 -3.15
C VAL A 48 1.55 1.16 -1.92
N THR A 49 2.38 0.15 -1.60
CA THR A 49 2.29 -0.51 -0.30
C THR A 49 3.01 0.35 0.72
N LEU A 50 2.27 0.81 1.73
CA LEU A 50 2.82 1.67 2.77
C LEU A 50 3.65 0.85 3.76
N PHE A 51 3.04 -0.22 4.27
CA PHE A 51 3.70 -1.15 5.17
C PHE A 51 2.91 -2.47 5.21
N THR A 52 3.48 -3.46 5.88
CA THR A 52 2.83 -4.74 6.14
C THR A 52 2.65 -4.94 7.64
N PHE A 53 1.44 -5.33 8.08
CA PHE A 53 1.13 -5.42 9.51
C PHE A 53 0.07 -6.49 9.84
N ASN A 54 0.44 -7.45 10.70
CA ASN A 54 -0.36 -8.65 10.99
C ASN A 54 -0.66 -8.91 12.48
N LYS A 55 -0.09 -8.14 13.41
CA LYS A 55 0.03 -8.60 14.80
C LYS A 55 -1.32 -8.61 15.52
N SER A 56 -1.81 -9.82 15.84
CA SER A 56 -3.01 -10.09 16.65
C SER A 56 -4.32 -9.47 16.11
N VAL A 57 -4.51 -9.53 14.78
CA VAL A 57 -5.60 -8.82 14.10
C VAL A 57 -6.81 -9.72 13.86
N TRP A 58 -6.59 -11.02 13.67
CA TRP A 58 -7.62 -11.97 13.27
C TRP A 58 -8.52 -12.37 14.45
N GLN A 59 -9.83 -12.23 14.27
CA GLN A 59 -10.85 -12.64 15.23
C GLN A 59 -11.28 -14.10 15.03
N ILE A 60 -10.95 -14.66 13.86
CA ILE A 60 -11.15 -16.07 13.52
C ILE A 60 -9.82 -16.63 13.03
N HIS A 61 -9.56 -17.91 13.30
CA HIS A 61 -8.33 -18.55 12.86
C HIS A 61 -8.14 -18.38 11.33
N PRO A 62 -7.01 -17.82 10.85
CA PRO A 62 -6.84 -17.47 9.43
C PRO A 62 -7.05 -18.62 8.45
N LYS A 63 -6.76 -19.86 8.86
CA LYS A 63 -7.07 -21.07 8.06
C LYS A 63 -8.55 -21.14 7.68
N LYS A 64 -9.46 -20.92 8.65
CA LYS A 64 -10.91 -20.93 8.42
C LYS A 64 -11.35 -19.80 7.48
N VAL A 65 -10.66 -18.67 7.54
CA VAL A 65 -10.90 -17.54 6.62
C VAL A 65 -10.51 -17.93 5.20
N ILE A 66 -9.35 -18.56 4.99
CA ILE A 66 -8.96 -19.07 3.66
C ILE A 66 -9.93 -20.15 3.20
N GLU A 67 -10.30 -21.10 4.07
CA GLU A 67 -11.22 -22.18 3.71
C GLU A 67 -12.61 -21.68 3.28
N LYS A 68 -13.09 -20.58 3.87
CA LYS A 68 -14.42 -20.01 3.58
C LYS A 68 -14.43 -19.02 2.41
N TYR A 69 -13.45 -18.11 2.34
CA TYR A 69 -13.45 -16.99 1.40
C TYR A 69 -12.37 -17.11 0.32
N GLY A 70 -11.48 -18.10 0.44
CA GLY A 70 -10.37 -18.30 -0.47
C GLY A 70 -10.78 -18.97 -1.78
N TYR A 71 -9.78 -19.14 -2.63
CA TYR A 71 -9.89 -19.79 -3.92
C TYR A 71 -8.58 -20.52 -4.24
N PHE A 72 -8.60 -21.41 -5.22
CA PHE A 72 -7.38 -22.06 -5.71
C PHE A 72 -6.73 -21.19 -6.79
N ASP A 73 -5.46 -20.84 -6.60
CA ASP A 73 -4.70 -20.12 -7.63
C ASP A 73 -4.20 -21.05 -8.75
N GLU A 74 -3.50 -20.48 -9.74
CA GLU A 74 -2.91 -21.22 -10.87
C GLU A 74 -1.94 -22.33 -10.42
N ASN A 75 -1.34 -22.20 -9.23
CA ASN A 75 -0.45 -23.19 -8.63
C ASN A 75 -1.21 -24.21 -7.76
N LYS A 76 -2.55 -24.24 -7.85
CA LYS A 76 -3.45 -25.09 -7.06
C LYS A 76 -3.29 -24.89 -5.54
N ARG A 77 -2.86 -23.70 -5.09
CA ARG A 77 -2.78 -23.37 -3.67
C ARG A 77 -4.12 -22.78 -3.22
N HIS A 78 -4.67 -23.29 -2.12
CA HIS A 78 -5.83 -22.67 -1.50
C HIS A 78 -5.39 -21.36 -0.84
N CYS A 79 -5.85 -20.23 -1.37
CA CYS A 79 -5.32 -18.92 -1.04
C CYS A 79 -6.41 -17.86 -0.90
N LEU A 80 -6.03 -16.77 -0.26
CA LEU A 80 -6.82 -15.55 -0.16
C LEU A 80 -5.88 -14.38 -0.45
N TYR A 81 -5.81 -14.02 -1.73
CA TYR A 81 -5.15 -12.81 -2.22
C TYR A 81 -6.20 -11.83 -2.71
N VAL A 82 -6.59 -10.89 -1.86
CA VAL A 82 -7.67 -9.94 -2.16
C VAL A 82 -7.33 -8.55 -1.65
N THR A 83 -7.73 -7.55 -2.42
CA THR A 83 -7.77 -6.16 -1.99
C THR A 83 -9.16 -5.87 -1.43
N VAL A 84 -9.22 -5.22 -0.29
CA VAL A 84 -10.46 -4.91 0.43
C VAL A 84 -10.56 -3.39 0.57
N GLY A 85 -11.70 -2.83 0.14
CA GLY A 85 -12.00 -1.41 0.21
C GLY A 85 -13.04 -1.07 1.27
N PHE A 86 -13.15 0.22 1.59
CA PHE A 86 -14.13 0.73 2.57
C PHE A 86 -15.56 0.62 2.07
N GLU A 87 -16.41 -0.01 2.88
CA GLU A 87 -17.86 -0.20 2.66
C GLU A 87 -18.23 -0.78 1.28
N THR A 88 -17.28 -1.41 0.59
CA THR A 88 -17.47 -1.96 -0.76
C THR A 88 -17.02 -3.41 -0.73
N PRO A 89 -17.96 -4.37 -0.75
CA PRO A 89 -17.62 -5.78 -0.84
C PRO A 89 -16.80 -6.07 -2.10
N ASN A 90 -15.72 -6.81 -1.97
CA ASN A 90 -15.03 -7.40 -3.11
C ASN A 90 -15.74 -8.70 -3.57
N ASN A 91 -15.19 -9.37 -4.58
CA ASN A 91 -15.78 -10.59 -5.15
C ASN A 91 -15.89 -11.76 -4.16
N GLN A 92 -15.19 -11.69 -3.03
CA GLN A 92 -15.19 -12.68 -1.95
C GLN A 92 -16.13 -12.27 -0.81
N GLY A 93 -16.90 -11.18 -1.00
CA GLY A 93 -17.83 -10.65 -0.02
C GLY A 93 -17.16 -9.98 1.17
N LEU A 94 -15.89 -9.57 1.04
CA LEU A 94 -15.15 -8.92 2.12
C LEU A 94 -15.13 -7.41 1.94
N LEU A 95 -15.28 -6.66 3.04
CA LEU A 95 -15.23 -5.20 3.08
C LEU A 95 -14.52 -4.68 4.34
N LEU A 96 -14.02 -3.45 4.25
CA LEU A 96 -13.52 -2.70 5.40
C LEU A 96 -14.63 -1.82 5.98
N ASP A 97 -14.61 -1.68 7.30
CA ASP A 97 -15.50 -0.82 8.06
C ASP A 97 -14.75 -0.18 9.23
N MET A 98 -15.24 0.94 9.76
CA MET A 98 -14.71 1.57 10.97
C MET A 98 -15.63 1.27 12.14
N ASP A 99 -15.06 1.04 13.33
CA ASP A 99 -15.89 1.01 14.53
C ASP A 99 -16.54 2.39 14.80
N ARG A 100 -17.54 2.41 15.69
CA ARG A 100 -18.28 3.66 16.02
C ARG A 100 -17.37 4.78 16.54
N THR A 101 -16.20 4.45 17.06
CA THR A 101 -15.25 5.42 17.63
C THR A 101 -14.14 5.84 16.66
N ASN A 102 -14.12 5.29 15.44
CA ASN A 102 -13.03 5.39 14.47
C ASN A 102 -11.65 4.95 15.00
N LYS A 103 -11.58 4.23 16.13
CA LYS A 103 -10.34 3.74 16.72
C LYS A 103 -9.90 2.42 16.12
N ASN A 104 -10.81 1.70 15.48
CA ASN A 104 -10.52 0.41 14.88
C ASN A 104 -11.00 0.32 13.43
N LEU A 105 -10.11 -0.16 12.56
CA LEU A 105 -10.44 -0.62 11.22
C LEU A 105 -10.79 -2.10 11.28
N GLN A 106 -11.94 -2.48 10.73
CA GLN A 106 -12.51 -3.81 10.80
C GLN A 106 -12.57 -4.45 9.41
N LEU A 107 -12.20 -5.72 9.31
CA LEU A 107 -12.49 -6.56 8.15
C LEU A 107 -13.73 -7.39 8.45
N LYS A 108 -14.76 -7.25 7.63
CA LYS A 108 -16.03 -7.97 7.76
C LYS A 108 -16.37 -8.69 6.47
N ASP A 109 -17.24 -9.69 6.58
CA ASP A 109 -17.99 -10.18 5.42
C ASP A 109 -19.33 -9.46 5.26
N THR A 110 -20.03 -9.73 4.16
CA THR A 110 -21.35 -9.15 3.86
C THR A 110 -22.45 -9.52 4.86
N SER A 111 -22.27 -10.55 5.69
CA SER A 111 -23.19 -10.88 6.78
C SER A 111 -22.92 -10.07 8.06
N GLY A 112 -21.85 -9.28 8.08
CA GLY A 112 -21.40 -8.52 9.24
C GLY A 112 -20.48 -9.30 10.17
N LEU A 113 -20.05 -10.52 9.81
CA LEU A 113 -19.13 -11.31 10.60
C LEU A 113 -17.76 -10.62 10.67
N LEU A 114 -17.30 -10.31 11.88
CA LEU A 114 -16.00 -9.69 12.11
C LEU A 114 -14.87 -10.73 11.94
N LEU A 115 -14.02 -10.53 10.95
CA LEU A 115 -12.90 -11.43 10.62
C LEU A 115 -11.57 -10.89 11.15
N GLY A 116 -11.38 -9.57 11.09
CA GLY A 116 -10.15 -8.89 11.47
C GLY A 116 -10.43 -7.53 12.10
N ASN A 117 -9.56 -7.12 13.02
CA ASN A 117 -9.69 -5.87 13.76
C ASN A 117 -8.30 -5.25 14.01
N TRP A 118 -8.05 -4.06 13.47
CA TRP A 118 -6.80 -3.33 13.64
C TRP A 118 -7.05 -2.03 14.40
N LYS A 119 -6.28 -1.80 15.47
CA LYS A 119 -6.23 -0.48 16.12
C LYS A 119 -5.56 0.53 15.18
N MET A 120 -6.21 1.67 14.95
CA MET A 120 -5.68 2.75 14.09
C MET A 120 -4.32 3.25 14.58
N SER A 121 -4.14 3.39 15.89
CA SER A 121 -2.86 3.81 16.47
C SER A 121 -1.70 2.86 16.13
N HIS A 122 -1.94 1.54 15.98
CA HIS A 122 -0.91 0.60 15.56
C HIS A 122 -0.58 0.70 14.06
N ILE A 123 -1.60 0.94 13.23
CA ILE A 123 -1.45 1.20 11.79
C ILE A 123 -0.55 2.42 11.61
N ILE A 124 -0.83 3.51 12.32
CA ILE A 124 -0.11 4.77 12.18
C ILE A 124 1.29 4.70 12.78
N ALA A 125 1.48 4.08 13.94
CA ALA A 125 2.81 3.86 14.50
C ALA A 125 3.72 3.09 13.52
N LYS A 126 3.18 2.12 12.78
CA LYS A 126 3.92 1.41 11.73
C LYS A 126 4.17 2.27 10.51
N PHE A 127 3.19 3.07 10.10
CA PHE A 127 3.36 4.02 9.00
C PHE A 127 4.46 5.04 9.29
N LEU A 128 4.41 5.71 10.45
CA LEU A 128 5.40 6.68 10.91
C LEU A 128 6.81 6.11 10.96
N SER A 129 6.98 4.86 11.43
CA SER A 129 8.30 4.22 11.51
C SER A 129 8.99 4.02 10.15
N LYS A 130 8.22 3.97 9.06
CA LYS A 130 8.74 3.75 7.70
C LYS A 130 8.70 5.00 6.83
N MET A 131 7.66 5.81 6.95
CA MET A 131 7.37 6.92 6.06
C MET A 131 6.95 8.16 6.86
N GLY A 132 7.67 8.47 7.94
CA GLY A 132 7.47 9.69 8.71
C GLY A 132 7.77 10.97 7.91
N ARG A 133 8.71 10.89 6.96
CA ARG A 133 9.06 11.96 6.00
C ARG A 133 9.28 11.34 4.63
N LEU A 134 8.64 11.91 3.63
CA LEU A 134 8.66 11.38 2.27
C LEU A 134 8.83 12.50 1.26
N ILE A 135 9.77 12.35 0.34
CA ILE A 135 9.77 13.09 -0.91
C ILE A 135 8.99 12.28 -1.94
N VAL A 136 7.90 12.84 -2.44
CA VAL A 136 7.16 12.29 -3.57
C VAL A 136 7.43 13.13 -4.81
N VAL A 137 7.85 12.47 -5.88
CA VAL A 137 8.14 13.09 -7.18
C VAL A 137 7.10 12.60 -8.19
N PHE A 138 6.41 13.53 -8.82
CA PHE A 138 5.41 13.25 -9.85
C PHE A 138 6.02 13.40 -11.23
N SER A 139 5.81 12.39 -12.06
CA SER A 139 6.25 12.36 -13.44
C SER A 139 5.08 12.29 -14.40
N ASP A 140 5.07 13.18 -15.39
CA ASP A 140 4.34 12.93 -16.62
C ASP A 140 5.10 11.93 -17.47
N THR A 141 4.36 11.14 -18.24
CA THR A 141 4.90 9.96 -18.92
C THR A 141 4.49 9.97 -20.38
N ARG A 142 5.46 9.75 -21.27
CA ARG A 142 5.22 9.56 -22.71
C ARG A 142 5.71 8.19 -23.14
N LYS A 143 4.88 7.44 -23.86
CA LYS A 143 5.27 6.18 -24.48
C LYS A 143 5.38 6.38 -25.98
N LYS A 144 6.61 6.31 -26.51
CA LYS A 144 6.86 6.47 -27.95
C LYS A 144 6.68 5.16 -28.72
N LYS A 145 7.08 4.04 -28.13
CA LYS A 145 6.98 2.67 -28.67
C LYS A 145 6.82 1.66 -27.53
N PRO A 146 6.37 0.42 -27.78
CA PRO A 146 6.38 -0.64 -26.77
C PRO A 146 7.78 -0.78 -26.15
N GLY A 147 7.86 -0.65 -24.81
CA GLY A 147 9.13 -0.71 -24.08
C GLY A 147 9.99 0.55 -24.08
N MET A 148 9.58 1.63 -24.77
CA MET A 148 10.24 2.94 -24.74
C MET A 148 9.36 3.98 -24.07
N GLU A 149 9.56 4.13 -22.76
CA GLU A 149 8.90 5.10 -21.89
C GLU A 149 9.86 6.26 -21.60
N GLU A 150 9.37 7.49 -21.60
CA GLU A 150 10.09 8.69 -21.20
C GLU A 150 9.34 9.39 -20.06
N PHE A 151 10.10 9.93 -19.12
CA PHE A 151 9.63 10.59 -17.92
C PHE A 151 9.95 12.08 -17.93
N PHE A 152 8.97 12.90 -17.58
CA PHE A 152 9.16 14.30 -17.26
C PHE A 152 8.76 14.52 -15.80
N TYR A 153 9.77 14.57 -14.92
CA TYR A 153 9.60 14.82 -13.49
C TYR A 153 9.24 16.29 -13.30
N LYS A 154 7.96 16.56 -13.04
CA LYS A 154 7.40 17.92 -13.14
C LYS A 154 7.25 18.62 -11.81
N SER A 155 7.08 17.86 -10.74
CA SER A 155 6.86 18.39 -9.41
C SER A 155 7.36 17.41 -8.37
N ALA A 156 7.79 17.94 -7.23
CA ALA A 156 8.20 17.16 -6.08
C ALA A 156 7.74 17.86 -4.81
N TYR A 157 7.34 17.05 -3.84
CA TYR A 157 6.84 17.55 -2.57
C TYR A 157 7.51 16.80 -1.44
N LEU A 158 7.89 17.54 -0.40
CA LEU A 158 8.19 16.98 0.91
C LEU A 158 6.88 16.85 1.68
N LEU A 159 6.57 15.62 2.08
CA LEU A 159 5.42 15.24 2.88
C LEU A 159 5.88 14.86 4.27
N GLU A 160 5.29 15.49 5.29
CA GLU A 160 5.68 15.33 6.69
C GLU A 160 4.45 15.18 7.59
N ASN A 161 4.67 14.58 8.76
CA ASN A 161 3.66 14.35 9.78
C ASN A 161 2.45 13.55 9.26
N PRO A 162 2.64 12.23 9.00
CA PRO A 162 1.52 11.31 8.84
C PRO A 162 0.50 11.41 9.97
N SER A 163 -0.80 11.33 9.63
CA SER A 163 -1.87 11.54 10.61
C SER A 163 -2.97 10.48 10.57
N ASP A 164 -3.48 10.12 11.75
CA ASP A 164 -4.59 9.19 11.95
C ASP A 164 -5.83 9.64 11.17
N ASP A 165 -6.20 10.91 11.32
CA ASP A 165 -7.42 11.48 10.70
C ASP A 165 -7.32 11.44 9.18
N ASN A 166 -6.16 11.80 8.64
CA ASN A 166 -5.86 11.74 7.22
C ASN A 166 -5.92 10.31 6.67
N PHE A 167 -5.44 9.33 7.43
CA PHE A 167 -5.56 7.92 7.04
C PHE A 167 -7.01 7.45 7.03
N VAL A 168 -7.81 7.84 8.03
CA VAL A 168 -9.25 7.56 8.08
C VAL A 168 -9.96 8.20 6.88
N VAL A 169 -9.63 9.46 6.57
CA VAL A 169 -10.14 10.16 5.38
C VAL A 169 -9.78 9.41 4.10
N ALA A 170 -8.53 8.95 3.96
CA ALA A 170 -8.08 8.21 2.79
C ALA A 170 -8.81 6.85 2.63
N ILE A 171 -9.07 6.13 3.74
CA ILE A 171 -9.88 4.90 3.72
C ILE A 171 -11.30 5.23 3.25
N ARG A 172 -11.95 6.22 3.87
CA ARG A 172 -13.35 6.59 3.58
C ARG A 172 -13.54 7.11 2.16
N LYS A 173 -12.54 7.84 1.62
CA LYS A 173 -12.50 8.30 0.22
C LYS A 173 -12.19 7.20 -0.79
N LYS A 174 -11.98 5.95 -0.34
CA LYS A 174 -11.55 4.83 -1.18
C LYS A 174 -10.24 5.13 -1.92
N SER A 175 -9.33 5.81 -1.23
CA SER A 175 -7.93 6.02 -1.67
C SER A 175 -6.99 5.03 -1.01
N ALA A 176 -7.30 4.59 0.22
CA ALA A 176 -6.54 3.58 0.96
C ALA A 176 -7.30 2.24 1.07
N TYR A 177 -6.54 1.15 0.99
CA TYR A 177 -7.05 -0.22 0.90
C TYR A 177 -6.19 -1.19 1.73
N VAL A 178 -6.75 -2.37 1.98
CA VAL A 178 -6.07 -3.45 2.70
C VAL A 178 -5.96 -4.68 1.81
N ASP A 179 -4.75 -5.16 1.59
CA ASP A 179 -4.47 -6.41 0.90
C ASP A 179 -4.32 -7.56 1.89
N ILE A 180 -5.20 -8.55 1.80
CA ILE A 180 -5.04 -9.84 2.47
C ILE A 180 -4.26 -10.76 1.53
N ARG A 181 -3.18 -11.36 2.03
CA ARG A 181 -2.21 -12.10 1.21
C ARG A 181 -1.77 -13.37 1.93
N MET A 182 -2.62 -14.38 1.90
CA MET A 182 -2.39 -15.64 2.63
C MET A 182 -2.66 -16.86 1.76
N TYR A 183 -2.00 -17.97 2.06
CA TYR A 183 -2.31 -19.27 1.47
C TYR A 183 -2.05 -20.42 2.44
N LEU A 184 -2.64 -21.58 2.17
CA LEU A 184 -2.36 -22.82 2.90
C LEU A 184 -1.18 -23.54 2.25
N ARG A 185 -0.18 -23.87 3.07
CA ARG A 185 0.89 -24.79 2.66
C ARG A 185 0.33 -26.21 2.52
N PRO A 186 1.04 -27.13 1.83
CA PRO A 186 0.62 -28.52 1.70
C PRO A 186 0.34 -29.21 3.05
N ASN A 187 1.07 -28.85 4.11
CA ASN A 187 0.85 -29.36 5.46
C ASN A 187 -0.34 -28.71 6.20
N GLY A 188 -1.16 -27.90 5.52
CA GLY A 188 -2.32 -27.21 6.09
C GLY A 188 -2.00 -25.98 6.96
N SER A 189 -0.72 -25.62 7.15
CA SER A 189 -0.34 -24.42 7.89
C SER A 189 -0.56 -23.15 7.05
N VAL A 190 -0.90 -22.04 7.72
CA VAL A 190 -1.13 -20.76 7.05
C VAL A 190 0.19 -20.06 6.79
N ARG A 191 0.48 -19.78 5.51
CA ARG A 191 1.51 -18.82 5.11
C ARG A 191 0.84 -17.47 4.88
N ASN A 192 1.15 -16.51 5.75
CA ASN A 192 0.72 -15.12 5.60
C ASN A 192 1.92 -14.26 5.17
N HIS A 193 1.78 -13.49 4.08
CA HIS A 193 2.82 -12.60 3.54
C HIS A 193 2.84 -11.19 4.17
N GLY A 194 1.96 -10.93 5.14
CA GLY A 194 1.68 -9.58 5.61
C GLY A 194 0.38 -9.06 5.01
N THR A 195 -0.50 -8.52 5.83
CA THR A 195 -1.57 -7.64 5.39
C THR A 195 -0.94 -6.34 4.91
N GLY A 196 -1.13 -6.01 3.64
CA GLY A 196 -0.56 -4.80 3.04
C GLY A 196 -1.52 -3.62 3.19
N PHE A 197 -1.08 -2.55 3.83
CA PHE A 197 -1.82 -1.28 3.84
C PHE A 197 -1.36 -0.48 2.64
N ARG A 198 -2.29 -0.10 1.75
CA ARG A 198 -1.95 0.47 0.45
C ARG A 198 -2.73 1.75 0.20
N VAL A 199 -2.16 2.64 -0.59
CA VAL A 199 -2.84 3.86 -1.08
C VAL A 199 -2.58 4.01 -2.57
N TYR A 200 -3.51 4.61 -3.32
CA TYR A 200 -3.21 5.02 -4.69
C TYR A 200 -2.02 5.98 -4.70
N GLU A 201 -1.07 5.78 -5.62
CA GLU A 201 0.15 6.60 -5.62
C GLU A 201 -0.14 8.10 -5.78
N LYS A 202 -1.17 8.43 -6.57
CA LYS A 202 -1.63 9.80 -6.78
C LYS A 202 -2.24 10.45 -5.53
N ASP A 203 -2.71 9.65 -4.58
CA ASP A 203 -3.44 10.10 -3.39
C ASP A 203 -2.55 10.03 -2.14
N LEU A 204 -1.24 9.81 -2.32
CA LEU A 204 -0.30 9.55 -1.23
C LEU A 204 -0.10 10.78 -0.33
N GLU A 205 -0.27 11.97 -0.90
CA GLU A 205 -0.29 13.25 -0.17
C GLU A 205 -1.45 13.36 0.83
N LEU A 206 -2.57 12.65 0.61
CA LEU A 206 -3.72 12.69 1.52
C LEU A 206 -3.39 12.15 2.92
N LEU A 207 -2.29 11.43 3.08
CA LEU A 207 -1.91 10.77 4.33
C LEU A 207 -1.13 11.68 5.29
N TYR A 208 -0.72 12.88 4.85
CA TYR A 208 0.21 13.76 5.55
C TYR A 208 -0.43 15.12 5.85
N GLU A 209 -0.07 15.71 6.99
CA GLU A 209 -0.57 17.04 7.38
C GLU A 209 0.17 18.15 6.64
N ASN A 210 1.48 17.98 6.44
CA ASN A 210 2.34 18.99 5.84
C ASN A 210 2.78 18.58 4.45
N LYS A 211 2.67 19.53 3.51
CA LYS A 211 3.12 19.42 2.13
C LYS A 211 3.89 20.68 1.75
N ALA A 212 5.17 20.54 1.45
CA ALA A 212 6.01 21.61 0.93
C ALA A 212 6.44 21.30 -0.51
N ALA A 213 6.23 22.23 -1.43
CA ALA A 213 6.74 22.10 -2.80
C ALA A 213 8.27 22.25 -2.80
N LEU A 214 8.95 21.35 -3.51
CA LEU A 214 10.40 21.39 -3.71
C LEU A 214 10.77 21.87 -5.12
N ILE A 215 9.89 21.60 -6.09
CA ILE A 215 9.90 22.08 -7.48
C ILE A 215 8.46 22.21 -7.97
#